data_AF-A0A1G3C415-F1
#
_entry.id   AF-A0A1G3C415-F1
#
_cell.length_a   1.000
_cell.length_b   1.000
_cell.length_c   1.000
_cell.angle_alpha   90.00
_cell.angle_beta   90.00
_cell.angle_gamma   90.00
#
_symmetry.space_group_name_H-M   'P 1'
#
loop_
_entity.id
_entity.type
_entity.pdbx_description
1 polymer ?
#
loop_
_entity_poly.entity_id
_entity_poly.type
_entity_poly.pdbx_seq_one_letter_code
_entity_poly.pdbx_strand_id
1 'polypeptide(L)' 'MANKLNTATILKHIDVLERELIRLKRDILRSFAVREKPKKLKTSLFGSVKGGDVTEKTIEESKRNLFRNLNNI' A
#
# COMPACT_ATOMS: atom_id res chain seq x y z
N MET A 1 -20.73 27.68 -43.70
CA MET A 1 -20.80 26.55 -42.74
C MET A 1 -19.40 26.11 -42.28
N ALA A 2 -18.52 27.00 -41.81
CA ALA A 2 -17.12 26.68 -41.50
C ALA A 2 -16.80 26.57 -39.99
N ASN A 3 -17.58 27.21 -39.11
CA ASN A 3 -17.25 27.29 -37.67
C ASN A 3 -17.55 26.02 -36.86
N LYS A 4 -18.42 25.13 -37.34
CA LYS A 4 -18.88 23.95 -36.58
C LYS A 4 -17.83 22.81 -36.53
N LEU A 5 -16.97 22.73 -37.55
CA LEU A 5 -15.87 21.75 -37.59
C LEU A 5 -14.74 22.16 -36.63
N ASN A 6 -14.55 23.46 -36.47
CA ASN A 6 -13.52 24.04 -35.62
C ASN A 6 -13.85 23.83 -34.12
N THR A 7 -15.11 24.05 -33.73
CA THR A 7 -15.54 23.83 -32.33
C THR A 7 -15.39 22.37 -31.90
N ALA A 8 -15.76 21.41 -32.74
CA ALA A 8 -15.60 19.98 -32.41
C ALA A 8 -14.13 19.57 -32.23
N THR A 9 -13.23 20.17 -33.03
CA THR A 9 -11.79 19.91 -32.95
C THR A 9 -11.20 20.53 -31.68
N ILE A 10 -11.62 21.75 -31.34
CA ILE A 10 -11.25 22.44 -30.11
C ILE A 10 -11.71 21.64 -28.87
N LEU A 11 -12.95 21.15 -28.85
CA LEU A 11 -13.47 20.34 -27.75
C LEU A 11 -12.67 19.05 -27.54
N LYS A 12 -12.31 18.35 -28.63
CA LYS A 12 -11.43 17.17 -28.54
C LYS A 12 -10.06 17.51 -27.98
N HIS A 13 -9.52 18.68 -28.32
CA HIS A 13 -8.24 19.12 -27.80
C HIS A 13 -8.31 19.42 -26.29
N ILE A 14 -9.40 20.05 -25.85
CA ILE A 14 -9.68 20.29 -24.42
C ILE A 14 -9.75 18.94 -23.66
N ASP A 15 -10.49 17.96 -24.18
CA ASP A 15 -10.60 16.62 -23.56
C ASP A 15 -9.24 15.94 -23.39
N VAL A 16 -8.34 16.08 -24.37
CA VAL A 16 -6.98 15.53 -24.30
C VAL A 16 -6.17 16.23 -23.21
N LEU A 17 -6.19 17.56 -23.18
CA LEU A 17 -5.47 18.35 -22.17
C LEU A 17 -5.96 18.05 -20.75
N GLU A 18 -7.26 17.88 -20.55
CA GLU A 18 -7.82 17.49 -19.24
C GLU A 18 -7.27 16.14 -18.75
N ARG A 19 -7.18 15.15 -19.65
CA ARG A 19 -6.62 13.84 -19.32
C ARG A 19 -5.14 13.92 -19.00
N GLU A 20 -4.39 14.75 -19.72
CA GLU A 20 -2.96 14.98 -19.46
C GLU A 20 -2.74 15.64 -18.09
N LEU A 21 -3.56 16.63 -17.73
CA LEU A 21 -3.51 17.25 -16.40
C LEU A 21 -3.81 16.25 -15.27
N ILE A 22 -4.78 15.36 -15.46
CA ILE A 22 -5.09 14.30 -14.49
C ILE A 22 -3.91 13.32 -14.34
N ARG A 23 -3.27 12.94 -15.46
CA ARG A 23 -2.08 12.08 -15.44
C ARG A 23 -0.92 12.75 -14.72
N LEU A 24 -0.63 14.01 -15.04
CA LEU A 24 0.42 14.79 -14.40
C LEU A 24 0.19 14.92 -12.89
N LYS A 25 -1.04 15.22 -12.47
CA LYS A 25 -1.42 15.26 -11.05
C LYS A 25 -1.15 13.92 -10.36
N ARG A 26 -1.50 12.80 -10.99
CA ARG A 26 -1.26 11.45 -10.46
C ARG A 26 0.22 11.15 -10.33
N ASP A 27 1.02 11.50 -11.33
CA ASP A 27 2.45 11.26 -11.34
C ASP A 27 3.18 12.09 -10.29
N ILE A 28 2.77 13.35 -10.11
CA ILE A 28 3.25 14.21 -9.02
C ILE A 28 2.88 13.61 -7.65
N LEU A 29 1.63 13.21 -7.43
CA LEU A 29 1.22 12.59 -6.17
C LEU A 29 1.96 11.27 -5.91
N ARG A 30 2.22 10.49 -6.96
CA ARG A 30 3.00 9.26 -6.88
C ARG A 30 4.46 9.57 -6.52
N SER A 31 5.08 10.57 -7.12
CA SER A 31 6.47 10.94 -6.79
C SER A 31 6.61 11.44 -5.35
N PHE A 32 5.60 12.12 -4.81
CA PHE A 32 5.56 12.48 -3.39
C PHE A 32 5.27 11.29 -2.46
N ALA A 33 4.40 10.36 -2.87
CA ALA A 33 4.03 9.18 -2.07
C ALA A 33 5.09 8.06 -2.10
N VAL A 34 5.91 8.00 -3.14
CA VAL A 34 7.03 7.04 -3.29
C VAL A 34 8.29 7.50 -2.54
N ARG A 35 8.31 8.70 -1.96
CA ARG A 35 9.26 8.97 -0.87
C ARG A 35 8.93 7.98 0.23
N GLU A 36 9.75 6.94 0.34
CA GLU A 36 9.63 5.85 1.29
C GLU A 36 9.35 6.46 2.67
N LYS A 37 8.08 6.48 3.06
CA LYS A 37 7.79 6.55 4.49
C LYS A 37 8.44 5.27 5.02
N PRO A 38 9.45 5.35 5.91
CA PRO A 38 10.02 4.15 6.49
C PRO A 38 8.82 3.37 7.00
N LYS A 39 8.63 2.14 6.49
CA LYS A 39 7.52 1.26 6.89
C LYS A 39 7.54 1.34 8.41
N LYS A 40 6.53 1.99 9.01
CA LYS A 40 6.43 2.07 10.46
C LYS A 40 6.54 0.61 10.91
N LEU A 41 7.63 0.30 11.60
CA LEU A 41 7.87 -1.04 12.12
C LEU A 41 6.58 -1.41 12.84
N LYS A 42 5.89 -2.45 12.39
CA LYS A 42 4.67 -2.86 13.06
C LYS A 42 5.10 -3.27 14.46
N THR A 43 4.89 -2.40 15.43
CA THR A 43 5.07 -2.69 16.86
C THR A 43 3.93 -3.64 17.24
N SER A 44 4.07 -4.90 16.83
CA SER A 44 3.34 -5.99 17.46
C SER A 44 3.63 -5.91 18.95
N LEU A 45 2.60 -6.12 19.78
CA LEU A 45 2.72 -6.12 21.24
C LEU A 45 3.81 -7.10 21.72
N PHE A 46 4.09 -8.14 20.92
CA PHE A 46 5.09 -9.18 21.18
C PHE A 46 6.37 -9.03 20.35
N GLY A 47 6.56 -7.89 19.68
CA GLY A 47 7.58 -7.73 18.64
C GLY A 47 7.21 -8.45 17.34
N SER A 48 7.83 -8.07 16.24
CA SER A 48 7.73 -8.80 14.98
C SER A 48 8.97 -9.69 14.85
N VAL A 49 8.76 -11.00 14.81
CA VAL A 49 9.84 -11.98 14.56
C VAL A 49 9.83 -12.29 13.06
N LYS A 50 10.99 -12.37 12.42
CA LYS A 50 11.05 -12.78 11.01
C LYS A 50 10.63 -14.25 10.94
N GLY A 51 9.80 -14.61 9.96
CA GLY A 51 9.32 -15.99 9.82
C GLY A 51 10.43 -17.04 9.68
N GLY A 52 11.60 -16.66 9.15
CA GLY A 52 12.77 -17.54 9.07
C GLY A 52 13.47 -17.82 10.40
N ASP A 53 13.20 -17.03 11.44
CA ASP A 53 13.76 -17.22 12.79
C ASP A 53 12.84 -18.11 13.66
N VAL A 54 11.71 -18.56 13.11
CA VAL A 54 10.77 -19.47 13.79
C VAL A 54 11.19 -20.91 13.54
N THR A 55 11.69 -21.58 14.58
CA THR A 55 12.03 -23.00 14.52
C THR A 55 10.92 -23.87 15.12
N GLU A 56 10.90 -25.17 14.77
CA GLU A 56 9.93 -26.12 15.33
C GLU A 56 9.95 -26.14 16.87
N LYS A 57 11.16 -26.04 17.44
CA LYS A 57 11.37 -25.94 18.89
C LYS A 57 10.68 -24.69 19.47
N THR A 58 10.81 -23.55 18.80
CA THR A 58 10.19 -22.28 19.20
C THR A 58 8.66 -22.39 19.18
N ILE A 59 8.10 -23.12 18.21
CA ILE A 59 6.66 -23.37 18.10
C ILE A 59 6.18 -24.27 19.25
N GLU A 60 6.92 -25.33 19.55
CA GLU A 60 6.55 -26.28 20.61
C GLU A 60 6.60 -25.64 22.00
N GLU A 61 7.65 -24.87 22.29
CA GLU A 61 7.76 -24.08 23.53
C GLU A 61 6.62 -23.07 23.66
N SER A 62 6.26 -22.39 22.57
CA SER A 62 5.12 -21.46 22.53
C SER A 62 3.80 -22.17 22.84
N LYS A 63 3.56 -23.36 22.26
CA LYS A 63 2.36 -24.17 22.53
C LYS A 63 2.28 -24.58 24.01
N ARG A 64 3.39 -25.04 24.60
CA ARG A 64 3.46 -25.39 26.03
C ARG A 64 3.17 -24.20 26.94
N ASN A 65 3.66 -23.02 26.59
CA ASN A 65 3.42 -21.79 27.36
C ASN A 65 1.98 -21.28 27.23
N LEU A 66 1.36 -21.44 26.05
CA LEU A 66 0.00 -20.97 25.77
C LEU A 66 -1.04 -21.82 26.52
N PHE A 67 -0.85 -23.13 26.54
CA PHE A 67 -1.71 -24.08 27.23
C PHE A 67 -1.01 -24.54 28.50
N ARG A 68 -1.09 -23.74 29.57
CA ARG A 68 -0.72 -24.23 30.90
C ARG A 68 -1.52 -25.49 31.18
N ASN A 69 -0.85 -26.56 31.60
CA ASN A 69 -1.52 -27.79 32.04
C ASN A 69 -2.53 -27.41 33.13
N LEU A 70 -3.82 -27.50 32.79
CA LEU A 70 -4.94 -27.23 33.71
C LEU A 70 -4.96 -28.20 34.91
N ASN A 71 -4.11 -29.23 34.88
CA ASN A 71 -3.94 -30.20 35.96
C ASN A 71 -3.19 -29.65 37.19
N ASN A 72 -2.78 -28.38 37.19
CA ASN A 72 -2.16 -27.69 38.32
C ASN A 72 -3.00 -26.49 38.82
N ILE A 73 -4.33 -26.54 38.67
CA ILE A 73 -5.28 -25.63 39.34
C ILE A 73 -6.20 -26.45 40.22
#